data_AF-A0A392PV52-F1
#
_entry.id   AF-A0A392PV52-F1
#
_cell.length_a   1.000
_cell.length_b   1.000
_cell.length_c   1.000
_cell.angle_alpha   90.00
_cell.angle_beta   90.00
_cell.angle_gamma   90.00
#
_symmetry.space_group_name_H-M   'P 1'
#
loop_
_entity.id
_entity.type
_entity.pdbx_description
1 polymer ?
#
loop_
_entity_poly.entity_id
_entity_poly.type
_entity_poly.pdbx_seq_one_letter_code
_entity_poly.pdbx_strand_id
1 'polypeptide(L)'
;MSFSAAISSTAAMSTSDFHPALAITNIKNNIPFVLEMEKDHYTMWAELFKIHCRAHKVLDHIIPQPGKEKPAPTDANFEMWTTLDSTVLQWIYSIISFDLLTTILEKGSTAMATWNRLTDIFEDNKNSRVVALEQDFSSTRMEDFHNVSAYCQRLKQLSDQLKNVGAPVSSHRLVLQLVSGLSKSYRGVATLIRQSIPLPSFFQARSMLTLEESGLAKMHSTSSL
;
A
#
# COMPACT_ATOMS: atom_id res chain seq x y z
N MET A 1 -8.20 -24.51 75.22
CA MET A 1 -8.49 -23.32 74.37
C MET A 1 -8.08 -23.68 72.96
N SER A 2 -9.05 -24.02 72.10
CA SER A 2 -8.80 -24.34 70.69
C SER A 2 -9.31 -23.17 69.84
N PHE A 3 -8.42 -22.47 69.16
CA PHE A 3 -8.79 -21.43 68.19
C PHE A 3 -8.97 -22.09 66.82
N SER A 4 -10.19 -22.01 66.29
CA SER A 4 -10.52 -22.35 64.91
C SER A 4 -10.28 -21.10 64.05
N ALA A 5 -9.35 -21.17 63.11
CA ALA A 5 -9.12 -20.11 62.13
C ALA A 5 -9.90 -20.44 60.85
N ALA A 6 -10.97 -19.68 60.60
CA ALA A 6 -11.70 -19.73 59.34
C ALA A 6 -10.84 -19.07 58.25
N ILE A 7 -10.38 -19.86 57.28
CA ILE A 7 -9.78 -19.36 56.05
C ILE A 7 -10.93 -18.85 55.17
N SER A 8 -11.12 -17.54 55.15
CA SER A 8 -12.02 -16.90 54.20
C SER A 8 -11.28 -16.79 52.86
N SER A 9 -11.56 -17.71 51.95
CA SER A 9 -11.08 -17.69 50.57
C SER A 9 -11.83 -16.60 49.81
N THR A 10 -11.21 -15.44 49.62
CA THR A 10 -11.67 -14.43 48.65
C THR A 10 -11.39 -14.93 47.24
N ALA A 11 -12.38 -15.55 46.61
CA ALA A 11 -12.38 -15.74 45.17
C ALA A 11 -12.42 -14.35 44.50
N ALA A 12 -11.32 -13.94 43.88
CA ALA A 12 -11.32 -12.78 43.00
C ALA A 12 -12.21 -13.09 41.79
N MET A 13 -13.33 -12.40 41.68
CA MET A 13 -14.18 -12.42 40.48
C MET A 13 -13.34 -11.89 39.31
N SER A 14 -13.02 -12.75 38.35
CA SER A 14 -12.43 -12.34 37.07
C SER A 14 -13.48 -11.54 36.31
N THR A 15 -13.37 -10.21 36.31
CA THR A 15 -14.08 -9.39 35.34
C THR A 15 -13.58 -9.80 33.96
N SER A 16 -14.46 -10.35 33.13
CA SER A 16 -14.18 -10.53 31.72
C SER A 16 -14.09 -9.13 31.11
N ASP A 17 -12.87 -8.58 31.11
CA ASP A 17 -12.61 -7.26 30.57
C ASP A 17 -12.87 -7.31 29.07
N PHE A 18 -13.89 -6.54 28.63
CA PHE A 18 -14.28 -6.46 27.24
C PHE A 18 -13.08 -6.02 26.36
N HIS A 19 -12.74 -6.84 25.36
CA HIS A 19 -11.59 -6.57 24.51
C HIS A 19 -11.95 -5.54 23.41
N PRO A 20 -11.15 -4.47 23.21
CA PRO A 20 -11.49 -3.38 22.27
C PRO A 20 -11.67 -3.84 20.82
N ALA A 21 -10.99 -4.90 20.38
CA ALA A 21 -11.18 -5.48 19.05
C ALA A 21 -12.64 -5.92 18.80
N LEU A 22 -13.35 -6.36 19.84
CA LEU A 22 -14.72 -6.87 19.71
C LEU A 22 -15.76 -5.75 19.52
N ALA A 23 -15.38 -4.47 19.70
CA ALA A 23 -16.25 -3.34 19.39
C ALA A 23 -16.27 -2.96 17.89
N ILE A 24 -15.37 -3.52 17.08
CA ILE A 24 -15.24 -3.13 15.67
C ILE A 24 -16.19 -3.96 14.81
N THR A 25 -17.33 -3.36 14.49
CA THR A 25 -18.37 -3.95 13.63
C THR A 25 -18.04 -3.84 12.14
N ASN A 26 -17.27 -2.83 11.73
CA ASN A 26 -16.88 -2.63 10.34
C ASN A 26 -15.51 -1.96 10.22
N ILE A 27 -14.49 -2.75 9.88
CA ILE A 27 -13.12 -2.25 9.69
C ILE A 27 -12.99 -1.26 8.52
N LYS A 28 -13.89 -1.27 7.54
CA LYS A 28 -13.84 -0.37 6.36
C LYS A 28 -13.94 1.11 6.74
N ASN A 29 -14.48 1.43 7.91
CA ASN A 29 -14.49 2.80 8.45
C ASN A 29 -13.09 3.30 8.81
N ASN A 30 -12.14 2.39 9.09
CA ASN A 30 -10.77 2.72 9.46
C ASN A 30 -9.79 2.57 8.28
N ILE A 31 -10.10 1.65 7.35
CA ILE A 31 -9.29 1.40 6.15
C ILE A 31 -10.25 1.45 4.95
N PRO A 32 -10.45 2.63 4.32
CA PRO A 32 -11.52 2.86 3.36
C PRO A 32 -11.19 2.40 1.94
N PHE A 33 -10.30 1.42 1.77
CA PHE A 33 -9.97 0.86 0.47
C PHE A 33 -9.69 -0.64 0.54
N VAL A 34 -9.93 -1.29 -0.60
CA VAL A 34 -9.78 -2.73 -0.78
C VAL A 34 -8.39 -3.02 -1.35
N LEU A 35 -7.68 -3.97 -0.76
CA LEU A 35 -6.43 -4.48 -1.33
C LEU A 35 -6.73 -5.34 -2.56
N GLU A 36 -6.03 -5.08 -3.65
CA GLU A 36 -6.18 -5.74 -4.94
C GLU A 36 -4.79 -6.08 -5.48
N MET A 37 -4.68 -7.17 -6.25
CA MET A 37 -3.41 -7.62 -6.84
C MET A 37 -2.79 -6.58 -7.78
N GLU A 38 -3.65 -5.90 -8.54
CA GLU A 38 -3.27 -4.97 -9.62
C GLU A 38 -2.92 -3.57 -9.11
N LYS A 39 -3.26 -3.25 -7.86
CA LYS A 39 -3.03 -1.94 -7.26
C LYS A 39 -1.80 -2.00 -6.37
N ASP A 40 -0.83 -1.13 -6.63
CA ASP A 40 0.41 -1.00 -5.85
C ASP A 40 0.19 -0.32 -4.48
N HIS A 41 -0.74 -0.81 -3.69
CA HIS A 41 -1.12 -0.26 -2.38
C HIS A 41 -0.81 -1.19 -1.21
N TYR A 42 -0.22 -2.36 -1.45
CA TYR A 42 0.09 -3.32 -0.38
C TYR A 42 0.87 -2.70 0.77
N THR A 43 1.93 -1.94 0.50
CA THR A 43 2.74 -1.27 1.53
C THR A 43 1.89 -0.35 2.40
N MET A 44 1.03 0.46 1.78
CA MET A 44 0.14 1.39 2.49
C MET A 44 -0.93 0.64 3.29
N TRP A 45 -1.58 -0.35 2.65
CA TRP A 45 -2.59 -1.20 3.26
C TRP A 45 -2.04 -1.93 4.49
N ALA A 46 -0.87 -2.56 4.34
CA ALA A 46 -0.23 -3.33 5.39
C ALA A 46 0.14 -2.43 6.58
N GLU A 47 0.64 -1.21 6.34
CA GLU A 47 0.92 -0.27 7.43
C GLU A 47 -0.34 0.20 8.15
N LEU A 48 -1.41 0.53 7.43
CA LEU A 48 -2.69 0.91 8.05
C LEU A 48 -3.30 -0.24 8.85
N PHE A 49 -3.22 -1.47 8.34
CA PHE A 49 -3.70 -2.66 9.04
C PHE A 49 -2.91 -2.92 10.33
N LYS A 50 -1.57 -2.84 10.29
CA LYS A 50 -0.73 -2.96 11.49
C LYS A 50 -1.06 -1.88 12.53
N ILE A 51 -1.30 -0.63 12.10
CA ILE A 51 -1.72 0.46 13.01
C ILE A 51 -3.07 0.12 13.65
N HIS A 52 -4.04 -0.38 12.86
CA HIS A 52 -5.34 -0.81 13.36
C HIS A 52 -5.20 -1.93 14.40
N CYS A 53 -4.44 -2.99 14.11
CA CYS A 53 -4.21 -4.08 15.07
C CYS A 53 -3.52 -3.60 16.36
N ARG A 54 -2.57 -2.66 16.25
CA ARG A 54 -1.92 -2.05 17.43
C ARG A 54 -2.90 -1.29 18.30
N ALA A 55 -3.74 -0.44 17.69
CA ALA A 55 -4.76 0.32 18.41
C ALA A 55 -5.76 -0.58 19.15
N HIS A 56 -6.02 -1.77 18.61
CA HIS A 56 -6.96 -2.75 19.18
C HIS A 56 -6.28 -3.88 19.96
N LYS A 57 -4.97 -3.77 20.26
CA LYS A 57 -4.21 -4.74 21.07
C LYS A 57 -4.18 -6.18 20.53
N VAL A 58 -4.22 -6.35 19.21
CA VAL A 58 -4.21 -7.68 18.53
C VAL A 58 -3.07 -7.82 17.52
N LEU A 59 -2.02 -6.99 17.62
CA LEU A 59 -0.90 -7.05 16.67
C LEU A 59 -0.19 -8.43 16.69
N ASP A 60 -0.15 -9.08 17.85
CA ASP A 60 0.43 -10.41 18.05
C ASP A 60 -0.23 -11.53 17.23
N HIS A 61 -1.47 -11.33 16.77
CA HIS A 61 -2.16 -12.26 15.86
C HIS A 61 -1.63 -12.24 14.42
N ILE A 62 -0.86 -11.22 14.02
CA ILE A 62 -0.28 -11.13 12.66
C ILE A 62 1.24 -11.02 12.68
N ILE A 63 1.83 -10.55 13.78
CA ILE A 63 3.28 -10.42 13.94
C ILE A 63 3.65 -10.99 15.32
N PRO A 64 4.44 -12.07 15.39
CA PRO A 64 4.84 -12.66 16.67
C PRO A 64 5.44 -11.62 17.63
N GLN A 65 4.99 -11.65 18.88
CA GLN A 65 5.56 -10.84 19.96
C GLN A 65 6.04 -11.75 21.09
N PRO A 66 7.26 -11.52 21.63
CA PRO A 66 7.75 -12.29 22.77
C PRO A 66 6.78 -12.24 23.94
N GLY A 67 6.37 -13.41 24.45
CA GLY A 67 5.46 -13.54 25.59
C GLY A 67 3.98 -13.37 25.24
N LYS A 68 3.62 -13.35 23.96
CA LYS A 68 2.22 -13.36 23.47
C LYS A 68 1.98 -14.49 22.46
N GLU A 69 2.63 -15.61 22.68
CA GLU A 69 2.44 -16.79 21.85
C GLU A 69 1.02 -17.36 22.02
N LYS A 70 0.59 -18.15 21.03
CA LYS A 70 -0.69 -18.85 21.08
C LYS A 70 -0.77 -19.69 22.38
N PRO A 71 -1.78 -19.47 23.24
CA PRO A 71 -1.95 -20.26 24.46
C PRO A 71 -2.22 -21.73 24.16
N ALA A 72 -1.89 -22.61 25.12
CA ALA A 72 -2.29 -24.02 25.04
C ALA A 72 -3.82 -24.14 25.13
N PRO A 73 -4.44 -25.18 24.54
CA PRO A 73 -5.89 -25.39 24.62
C PRO A 73 -6.47 -25.49 26.05
N THR A 74 -5.61 -25.80 27.03
CA THR A 74 -5.96 -25.88 28.46
C THR A 74 -5.85 -24.55 29.20
N ASP A 75 -5.32 -23.51 28.55
CA ASP A 75 -5.14 -22.17 29.12
C ASP A 75 -6.49 -21.43 29.16
N ALA A 76 -6.77 -20.72 30.26
CA ALA A 76 -7.99 -19.94 30.42
C ALA A 76 -8.15 -18.84 29.35
N ASN A 77 -7.05 -18.38 28.75
CA ASN A 77 -7.05 -17.36 27.70
C ASN A 77 -7.23 -17.92 26.29
N PHE A 78 -7.25 -19.25 26.10
CA PHE A 78 -7.30 -19.88 24.77
C PHE A 78 -8.56 -19.49 23.98
N GLU A 79 -9.71 -19.45 24.64
CA GLU A 79 -10.99 -19.09 24.02
C GLU A 79 -11.00 -17.63 23.56
N MET A 80 -10.55 -16.71 24.43
CA MET A 80 -10.43 -15.30 24.07
C MET A 80 -9.44 -15.10 22.92
N TRP A 81 -8.27 -15.75 22.99
CA TRP A 81 -7.29 -15.71 21.91
C TRP A 81 -7.89 -16.18 20.58
N THR A 82 -8.62 -17.29 20.58
CA THR A 82 -9.28 -17.84 19.38
C THR A 82 -10.34 -16.88 18.81
N THR A 83 -11.08 -16.21 19.69
CA THR A 83 -12.06 -15.20 19.32
C THR A 83 -11.39 -13.98 18.67
N LEU A 84 -10.27 -13.51 19.23
CA LEU A 84 -9.50 -12.40 18.67
C LEU A 84 -8.84 -12.77 17.33
N ASP A 85 -8.31 -13.99 17.21
CA ASP A 85 -7.75 -14.49 15.95
C ASP A 85 -8.81 -14.51 14.83
N SER A 86 -10.00 -15.03 15.14
CA SER A 86 -11.14 -15.04 14.22
C SER A 86 -11.60 -13.64 13.84
N THR A 87 -11.56 -12.70 14.79
CA THR A 87 -11.90 -11.29 14.56
C THR A 87 -10.92 -10.65 13.56
N VAL A 88 -9.61 -10.86 13.75
CA VAL A 88 -8.58 -10.33 12.85
C VAL A 88 -8.66 -10.98 11.47
N LEU A 89 -8.95 -12.28 11.38
CA LEU A 89 -9.22 -12.95 10.10
C LEU A 89 -10.39 -12.31 9.35
N GLN A 90 -11.51 -12.10 10.03
CA GLN A 90 -12.69 -11.47 9.43
C GLN A 90 -12.36 -10.06 8.93
N TRP A 91 -11.55 -9.30 9.67
CA TRP A 91 -11.07 -8.00 9.23
C TRP A 91 -10.26 -8.09 7.95
N ILE A 92 -9.27 -8.98 7.86
CA ILE A 92 -8.46 -9.19 6.64
C ILE A 92 -9.39 -9.49 5.45
N TYR A 93 -10.27 -10.48 5.59
CA TYR A 93 -11.18 -10.87 4.51
C TYR A 93 -12.16 -9.77 4.10
N SER A 94 -12.49 -8.84 5.00
CA SER A 94 -13.41 -7.73 4.70
C SER A 94 -12.79 -6.61 3.86
N ILE A 95 -11.46 -6.52 3.80
CA ILE A 95 -10.74 -5.38 3.15
C ILE A 95 -9.79 -5.83 2.05
N ILE A 96 -9.90 -7.08 1.60
CA ILE A 96 -9.25 -7.58 0.39
C ILE A 96 -10.29 -7.81 -0.70
N SER A 97 -9.84 -7.80 -1.95
CA SER A 97 -10.67 -8.13 -3.10
C SER A 97 -11.11 -9.59 -3.08
N PHE A 98 -12.19 -9.89 -3.79
CA PHE A 98 -12.67 -11.27 -3.91
C PHE A 98 -11.62 -12.20 -4.52
N ASP A 99 -10.84 -11.72 -5.49
CA ASP A 99 -9.77 -12.50 -6.13
C ASP A 99 -8.65 -12.84 -5.14
N LEU A 100 -8.26 -11.90 -4.27
CA LEU A 100 -7.31 -12.20 -3.20
C LEU A 100 -7.90 -13.15 -2.17
N LEU A 101 -9.18 -12.96 -1.81
CA LEU A 101 -9.86 -13.84 -0.87
C LEU A 101 -9.85 -15.29 -1.35
N THR A 102 -10.26 -15.54 -2.60
CA THR A 102 -10.26 -16.90 -3.16
C THR A 102 -8.86 -17.49 -3.30
N THR A 103 -7.83 -16.65 -3.43
CA THR A 103 -6.43 -17.07 -3.51
C THR A 103 -5.86 -17.52 -2.16
N ILE A 104 -6.20 -16.84 -1.05
CA ILE A 104 -5.57 -17.08 0.27
C ILE A 104 -6.43 -17.87 1.26
N LEU A 105 -7.73 -18.01 0.98
CA LEU A 105 -8.70 -18.62 1.89
C LEU A 105 -8.43 -20.11 2.06
N GLU A 106 -8.21 -20.53 3.31
CA GLU A 106 -8.07 -21.94 3.68
C GLU A 106 -8.86 -22.29 4.93
N LYS A 107 -9.29 -23.55 5.01
CA LYS A 107 -10.04 -24.05 6.16
C LYS A 107 -9.16 -24.08 7.41
N GLY A 108 -9.63 -23.45 8.49
CA GLY A 108 -8.94 -23.44 9.77
C GLY A 108 -7.64 -22.61 9.77
N SER A 109 -7.50 -21.67 8.84
CA SER A 109 -6.38 -20.72 8.84
C SER A 109 -6.38 -19.87 10.12
N THR A 110 -5.21 -19.37 10.50
CA THR A 110 -5.06 -18.35 11.55
C THR A 110 -4.87 -16.98 10.93
N ALA A 111 -5.10 -15.90 11.69
CA ALA A 111 -4.83 -14.55 11.21
C ALA A 111 -3.39 -14.40 10.70
N MET A 112 -2.43 -14.97 11.44
CA MET A 112 -1.01 -14.96 11.09
C MET A 112 -0.71 -15.70 9.79
N ALA A 113 -1.26 -16.90 9.62
CA ALA A 113 -1.04 -17.67 8.39
C ALA A 113 -1.61 -16.93 7.17
N THR A 114 -2.81 -16.36 7.29
CA THR A 114 -3.42 -15.56 6.23
C THR A 114 -2.63 -14.29 5.93
N TRP A 115 -2.13 -13.60 6.96
CA TRP A 115 -1.26 -12.43 6.82
C TRP A 115 0.06 -12.76 6.11
N ASN A 116 0.69 -13.88 6.46
CA ASN A 116 1.93 -14.32 5.83
C ASN A 116 1.71 -14.66 4.35
N ARG A 117 0.63 -15.36 3.98
CA ARG A 117 0.31 -15.61 2.56
C ARG A 117 0.13 -14.33 1.76
N LEU A 118 -0.57 -13.34 2.33
CA LEU A 118 -0.68 -12.02 1.70
C LEU A 118 0.71 -11.39 1.53
N THR A 119 1.53 -11.45 2.57
CA THR A 119 2.91 -10.96 2.52
C THR A 119 3.69 -11.64 1.41
N ASP A 120 3.68 -12.97 1.35
CA ASP A 120 4.39 -13.76 0.34
C ASP A 120 3.94 -13.41 -1.08
N ILE A 121 2.63 -13.31 -1.34
CA ILE A 121 2.09 -12.92 -2.67
C ILE A 121 2.66 -11.58 -3.13
N PHE A 122 2.70 -10.58 -2.24
CA PHE A 122 3.14 -9.24 -2.58
C PHE A 122 4.67 -9.05 -2.52
N GLU A 123 5.39 -9.87 -1.75
CA GLU A 123 6.86 -9.88 -1.67
C GLU A 123 7.50 -10.70 -2.79
N ASP A 124 7.01 -11.91 -3.09
CA ASP A 124 7.52 -12.76 -4.17
C ASP A 124 7.39 -12.07 -5.53
N ASN A 125 6.27 -11.36 -5.74
CA ASN A 125 6.03 -10.62 -6.98
C ASN A 125 6.66 -9.22 -6.98
N LYS A 126 7.33 -8.80 -5.91
CA LYS A 126 7.84 -7.43 -5.79
C LYS A 126 8.88 -7.12 -6.87
N ASN A 127 9.85 -8.00 -7.08
CA ASN A 127 10.91 -7.79 -8.07
C ASN A 127 10.34 -7.82 -9.50
N SER A 128 9.45 -8.75 -9.80
CA SER A 128 8.78 -8.84 -11.10
C SER A 128 7.95 -7.58 -11.40
N ARG A 129 7.24 -7.05 -10.40
CA ARG A 129 6.51 -5.77 -10.53
C ARG A 129 7.43 -4.59 -10.72
N VAL A 130 8.55 -4.52 -9.99
CA VAL A 130 9.58 -3.50 -10.22
C VAL A 130 10.08 -3.57 -11.66
N VAL A 131 10.40 -4.76 -12.18
CA VAL A 131 10.86 -4.94 -13.56
C VAL A 131 9.81 -4.47 -14.58
N ALA A 132 8.55 -4.88 -14.42
CA ALA A 132 7.47 -4.45 -15.32
C ALA A 132 7.25 -2.93 -15.28
N LEU A 133 7.19 -2.33 -14.09
CA LEU A 133 7.04 -0.89 -13.93
C LEU A 133 8.25 -0.10 -14.46
N GLU A 134 9.46 -0.62 -14.29
CA GLU A 134 10.68 -0.02 -14.83
C GLU A 134 10.72 -0.06 -16.36
N GLN A 135 10.25 -1.17 -16.94
CA GLN A 135 10.08 -1.30 -18.38
C GLN A 135 9.06 -0.28 -18.89
N ASP A 136 7.86 -0.23 -18.31
CA ASP A 136 6.82 0.74 -18.65
C ASP A 136 7.34 2.18 -18.54
N PHE A 137 8.01 2.50 -17.42
CA PHE A 137 8.58 3.81 -17.18
C PHE A 137 9.59 4.19 -18.26
N SER A 138 10.48 3.28 -18.62
CA SER A 138 11.57 3.49 -19.59
C SER A 138 11.08 3.52 -21.05
N SER A 139 9.98 2.81 -21.35
CA SER A 139 9.39 2.73 -22.69
C SER A 139 8.31 3.76 -22.96
N THR A 140 7.75 4.42 -21.95
CA THR A 140 6.69 5.42 -22.13
C THR A 140 7.16 6.55 -23.07
N ARG A 141 6.46 6.73 -24.19
CA ARG A 141 6.73 7.80 -25.17
C ARG A 141 5.57 8.76 -25.24
N MET A 142 5.86 10.03 -25.54
CA MET A 142 4.84 11.05 -25.70
C MET A 142 3.86 10.75 -26.84
N GLU A 143 4.31 10.04 -27.86
CA GLU A 143 3.50 9.66 -29.03
C GLU A 143 2.32 8.74 -28.69
N ASP A 144 2.36 8.05 -27.55
CA ASP A 144 1.27 7.21 -27.05
C ASP A 144 0.13 8.04 -26.42
N PHE A 145 0.29 9.37 -26.32
CA PHE A 145 -0.64 10.26 -25.62
C PHE A 145 -1.11 11.42 -26.50
N HIS A 146 -2.36 11.83 -26.27
CA HIS A 146 -3.00 12.92 -27.00
C HIS A 146 -2.47 14.32 -26.66
N ASN A 147 -1.81 14.52 -25.52
CA ASN A 147 -1.22 15.79 -25.11
C ASN A 147 -0.10 15.62 -24.06
N VAL A 148 0.64 16.70 -23.81
CA VAL A 148 1.72 16.79 -22.82
C VAL A 148 1.22 16.42 -21.42
N SER A 149 0.03 16.87 -21.04
CA SER A 149 -0.51 16.66 -19.69
C SER A 149 -0.68 15.18 -19.37
N ALA A 150 -1.29 14.42 -20.29
CA ALA A 150 -1.52 12.99 -20.15
C ALA A 150 -0.20 12.19 -20.11
N TYR A 151 0.76 12.52 -20.98
CA TYR A 151 2.09 11.92 -20.96
C TYR A 151 2.81 12.15 -19.62
N CYS A 152 2.83 13.41 -19.14
CA CYS A 152 3.44 13.73 -17.85
C CYS A 152 2.73 13.03 -16.68
N GLN A 153 1.40 12.96 -16.72
CA GLN A 153 0.62 12.27 -15.70
C GLN A 153 0.97 10.78 -15.64
N ARG A 154 1.10 10.10 -16.78
CA ARG A 154 1.49 8.68 -16.82
C ARG A 154 2.87 8.46 -16.22
N LEU A 155 3.86 9.27 -16.58
CA LEU A 155 5.21 9.17 -15.99
C LEU A 155 5.20 9.39 -14.47
N LYS A 156 4.40 10.35 -13.98
CA LYS A 156 4.27 10.59 -12.54
C LYS A 156 3.62 9.40 -11.84
N GLN A 157 2.57 8.82 -12.42
CA GLN A 157 1.92 7.62 -11.90
C GLN A 157 2.89 6.44 -11.80
N LEU A 158 3.66 6.17 -12.87
CA LEU A 158 4.66 5.10 -12.87
C LEU A 158 5.76 5.34 -11.82
N SER A 159 6.23 6.58 -11.67
CA SER A 159 7.18 6.95 -10.62
C SER A 159 6.63 6.73 -9.20
N ASP A 160 5.34 6.99 -8.98
CA ASP A 160 4.69 6.78 -7.69
C ASP A 160 4.47 5.28 -7.40
N GLN A 161 4.08 4.52 -8.42
CA GLN A 161 3.97 3.06 -8.37
C GLN A 161 5.32 2.41 -8.00
N LEU A 162 6.39 2.80 -8.71
CA LEU A 162 7.76 2.37 -8.43
C LEU A 162 8.18 2.69 -6.98
N LYS A 163 7.85 3.89 -6.47
CA LYS A 163 8.07 4.23 -5.06
C LYS A 163 7.30 3.31 -4.11
N ASN A 164 6.05 2.98 -4.42
CA ASN A 164 5.20 2.14 -3.56
C ASN A 164 5.69 0.69 -3.47
N VAL A 165 6.33 0.18 -4.52
CA VAL A 165 6.99 -1.14 -4.53
C VAL A 165 8.45 -1.09 -4.06
N GLY A 166 8.92 0.03 -3.52
CA GLY A 166 10.25 0.16 -2.90
C GLY A 166 11.40 0.42 -3.88
N ALA A 167 11.10 0.83 -5.12
CA ALA A 167 12.08 1.19 -6.15
C ALA A 167 11.93 2.67 -6.57
N PRO A 168 12.10 3.65 -5.67
CA PRO A 168 11.81 5.05 -5.97
C PRO A 168 12.69 5.61 -7.10
N VAL A 169 12.05 6.33 -8.03
CA VAL A 169 12.73 7.07 -9.09
C VAL A 169 13.21 8.42 -8.56
N SER A 170 14.49 8.75 -8.78
CA SER A 170 15.01 10.07 -8.41
C SER A 170 14.39 11.19 -9.26
N SER A 171 14.22 12.39 -8.69
CA SER A 171 13.68 13.54 -9.44
C SER A 171 14.48 13.83 -10.71
N HIS A 172 15.81 13.64 -10.66
CA HIS A 172 16.69 13.75 -11.82
C HIS A 172 16.34 12.73 -12.91
N ARG A 173 16.23 11.44 -12.55
CA ARG A 173 15.86 10.37 -13.50
C ARG A 173 14.47 10.59 -14.09
N LEU A 174 13.52 11.06 -13.28
CA LEU A 174 12.16 11.37 -13.73
C LEU A 174 12.15 12.44 -14.83
N VAL A 175 12.94 13.50 -14.67
CA VAL A 175 13.03 14.57 -15.67
C VAL A 175 13.81 14.12 -16.91
N LEU A 176 14.87 13.33 -16.75
CA LEU A 176 15.57 12.75 -17.90
C LEU A 176 14.66 11.84 -18.72
N GLN A 177 13.87 10.99 -18.06
CA GLN A 177 12.92 10.12 -18.75
C GLN A 177 11.85 10.94 -19.48
N LEU A 178 11.27 11.95 -18.79
CA LEU A 178 10.32 12.89 -19.37
C LEU A 178 10.85 13.47 -20.68
N VAL A 179 12.08 13.96 -20.69
CA VAL A 179 12.69 14.59 -21.86
C VAL A 179 13.04 13.56 -22.94
N SER A 180 13.44 12.34 -22.57
CA SER A 180 13.81 11.29 -23.51
C SER A 180 12.63 10.77 -24.34
N GLY A 181 11.41 10.80 -23.79
CA GLY A 181 10.21 10.34 -24.46
C GLY A 181 9.47 11.41 -25.26
N LEU A 182 9.96 12.65 -25.30
CA LEU A 182 9.33 13.73 -26.06
C LEU A 182 9.37 13.48 -27.57
N SER A 183 8.29 13.86 -28.26
CA SER A 183 8.25 13.82 -29.72
C SER A 183 9.12 14.91 -30.35
N LYS A 184 9.41 14.77 -31.65
CA LYS A 184 10.34 15.66 -32.37
C LYS A 184 9.95 17.14 -32.31
N SER A 185 8.65 17.45 -32.24
CA SER A 185 8.14 18.83 -32.17
C SER A 185 8.59 19.56 -30.91
N TYR A 186 8.96 18.86 -29.85
CA TYR A 186 9.39 19.42 -28.56
C TYR A 186 10.92 19.47 -28.40
N ARG A 187 11.69 19.21 -29.47
CA ARG A 187 13.17 19.13 -29.40
C ARG A 187 13.82 20.40 -28.84
N GLY A 188 13.26 21.57 -29.15
CA GLY A 188 13.75 22.86 -28.66
C GLY A 188 13.69 22.93 -27.13
N VAL A 189 12.49 22.85 -26.58
CA VAL A 189 12.26 22.86 -25.12
C VAL A 189 12.97 21.69 -24.41
N ALA A 190 13.04 20.51 -25.02
CA ALA A 190 13.80 19.37 -24.52
C ALA A 190 15.29 19.70 -24.31
N THR A 191 15.88 20.48 -25.21
CA THR A 191 17.29 20.89 -25.13
C THR A 191 17.51 21.91 -24.03
N LEU A 192 16.60 22.87 -23.89
CA LEU A 192 16.63 23.86 -22.81
C LEU A 192 16.55 23.17 -21.42
N ILE A 193 15.66 22.19 -21.27
CA ILE A 193 15.55 21.41 -20.04
C ILE A 193 16.86 20.68 -19.73
N ARG A 194 17.46 19.97 -20.71
CA ARG A 194 18.72 19.22 -20.51
C ARG A 194 19.92 20.11 -20.15
N GLN A 195 19.95 21.33 -20.67
CA GLN A 195 21.06 22.27 -20.45
C GLN A 195 20.91 23.11 -19.18
N SER A 196 19.76 23.04 -18.50
CA SER A 196 19.52 23.77 -17.26
C SER A 196 20.38 23.22 -16.11
N ILE A 197 21.03 24.12 -15.36
CA ILE A 197 21.84 23.78 -14.18
C ILE A 197 21.35 24.65 -12.99
N PRO A 198 20.72 24.05 -11.96
CA PRO A 198 20.36 22.63 -11.84
C PRO A 198 19.24 22.23 -12.82
N LEU A 199 19.10 20.91 -13.03
CA LEU A 199 17.98 20.36 -13.80
C LEU A 199 16.66 20.80 -13.14
N PRO A 200 15.66 21.29 -13.91
CA PRO A 200 14.41 21.75 -13.33
C PRO A 200 13.67 20.60 -12.65
N SER A 201 12.81 20.93 -11.69
CA SER A 201 11.88 19.94 -11.12
C SER A 201 10.93 19.42 -12.18
N PHE A 202 10.36 18.23 -11.95
CA PHE A 202 9.37 17.63 -12.84
C PHE A 202 8.20 18.56 -13.18
N PHE A 203 7.70 19.31 -12.19
CA PHE A 203 6.60 20.25 -12.40
C PHE A 203 7.01 21.46 -13.23
N GLN A 204 8.22 21.99 -13.04
CA GLN A 204 8.75 23.06 -13.88
C GLN A 204 8.94 22.58 -15.33
N ALA A 205 9.54 21.40 -15.53
CA ALA A 205 9.69 20.82 -16.86
C ALA A 205 8.33 20.60 -17.55
N ARG A 206 7.32 20.09 -16.82
CA ARG A 206 5.95 19.98 -17.32
C ARG A 206 5.39 21.33 -17.75
N SER A 207 5.54 22.38 -16.94
CA SER A 207 5.08 23.73 -17.28
C SER A 207 5.73 24.26 -18.55
N MET A 208 7.04 24.04 -18.74
CA MET A 208 7.75 24.43 -19.97
C MET A 208 7.17 23.71 -21.20
N LEU A 209 6.87 22.41 -21.08
CA LEU A 209 6.28 21.62 -22.17
C LEU A 209 4.85 22.05 -22.51
N THR A 210 4.04 22.39 -21.52
CA THR A 210 2.66 22.90 -21.74
C THR A 210 2.66 24.26 -22.44
N LEU A 211 3.64 25.13 -22.13
CA LEU A 211 3.83 26.38 -22.86
C LEU A 211 4.20 26.14 -24.33
N GLU A 212 5.11 25.19 -24.59
CA GLU A 212 5.48 24.80 -25.95
C GLU A 212 4.28 24.25 -26.73
N GLU A 213 3.50 23.35 -26.13
CA GLU A 213 2.27 22.79 -26.73
C GLU A 213 1.28 23.89 -27.15
N SER A 214 1.10 24.90 -26.30
CA SER A 214 0.25 26.06 -26.60
C SER A 214 0.80 26.89 -27.77
N GLY A 215 2.12 27.01 -27.88
CA GLY A 215 2.79 27.68 -28.99
C GLY A 215 2.61 26.93 -30.31
N LEU A 216 2.82 25.61 -30.30
CA LEU A 216 2.64 24.73 -31.46
C LEU A 216 1.19 24.75 -31.97
N ALA A 217 0.21 24.70 -31.05
CA ALA A 217 -1.20 24.78 -31.41
C ALA A 217 -1.55 26.08 -32.16
N LYS A 218 -0.99 27.22 -31.74
CA LYS A 218 -1.18 28.51 -32.42
C LYS A 218 -0.57 28.51 -33.82
N MET A 219 0.63 27.95 -33.98
CA MET A 219 1.32 27.88 -35.28
C MET A 219 0.54 27.02 -36.29
N HIS A 220 0.01 25.87 -35.85
CA HIS A 220 -0.82 25.01 -36.71
C HIS A 220 -2.09 25.70 -37.19
N SER A 221 -2.74 26.50 -36.33
CA SER A 221 -3.92 27.29 -36.71
C SER A 221 -3.60 28.38 -37.74
N THR A 222 -2.41 29.00 -37.65
CA THR A 222 -1.99 30.04 -38.61
C THR A 222 -1.51 29.50 -39.96
N SER A 223 -1.01 28.26 -40.02
CA SER A 223 -0.56 27.63 -41.28
C SER A 223 -1.69 26.94 -42.06
N SER A 224 -2.89 26.85 -41.48
CA SER A 224 -4.08 26.22 -42.09
C SER A 224 -5.04 27.25 -42.72
N LEU A 225 -4.67 28.53 -42.72
CA LEU A 225 -5.35 29.66 -43.38
C LEU A 225 -4.55 30.09 -44.62
#